data_AF-A0A7S2CXB0-F1
#
_entry.id   AF-A0A7S2CXB0-F1
#
_cell.length_a   1.000
_cell.length_b   1.000
_cell.length_c   1.000
_cell.angle_alpha   90.00
_cell.angle_beta   90.00
_cell.angle_gamma   90.00
#
_symmetry.space_group_name_H-M   'P 1'
#
loop_
_entity.id
_entity.type
_entity.pdbx_description
1 polymer ?
#
loop_
_entity_poly.entity_id
_entity_poly.type
_entity_poly.pdbx_seq_one_letter_code
_entity_poly.pdbx_strand_id
1 'polypeptide(L)'
;KVGLYDDFVMLLDFNSLYPSIIQEHNICFTTVDRPDEQQVAKCGSEAELMARTQLADGTAEEGVLPQVLRRLVESRRDVKAAIKSERNPQRLQTLEIRQKALKLTANSMYGCLGFQNSR
;
A
#
# COMPACT_ATOMS: atom_id res chain seq x y z
N LYS A 1 -21.96 15.73 0.73
CA LYS A 1 -23.42 15.73 0.49
C LYS A 1 -23.67 15.93 -1.00
N VAL A 2 -24.70 15.31 -1.59
CA VAL A 2 -25.00 15.54 -3.02
C VAL A 2 -25.61 16.94 -3.16
N GLY A 3 -25.12 17.72 -4.12
CA GLY A 3 -25.56 19.10 -4.34
C GLY A 3 -24.59 19.87 -5.23
N LEU A 4 -25.02 21.05 -5.65
CA LEU A 4 -24.16 22.04 -6.30
C LEU A 4 -23.40 22.80 -5.20
N TYR A 5 -22.09 22.93 -5.35
CA TYR A 5 -21.24 23.69 -4.43
C TYR A 5 -20.77 24.95 -5.17
N ASP A 6 -21.23 26.11 -4.71
CA ASP A 6 -20.82 27.42 -5.25
C ASP A 6 -19.60 28.00 -4.52
N ASP A 7 -19.08 27.28 -3.50
CA ASP A 7 -17.88 27.61 -2.73
C ASP A 7 -16.68 26.70 -3.09
N PHE A 8 -15.47 27.12 -2.71
CA PHE A 8 -14.27 26.32 -2.91
C PHE A 8 -14.30 25.02 -2.08
N VAL A 9 -14.08 23.88 -2.75
CA VAL A 9 -13.94 22.56 -2.12
C VAL A 9 -12.47 22.15 -2.10
N MET A 10 -11.89 21.97 -0.91
CA MET A 10 -10.53 21.46 -0.78
C MET A 10 -10.53 19.92 -0.81
N LEU A 11 -9.72 19.34 -1.69
CA LEU A 11 -9.46 17.89 -1.75
C LEU A 11 -8.13 17.57 -1.05
N LEU A 12 -8.20 16.75 0.00
CA LEU A 12 -7.04 16.20 0.69
C LEU A 12 -7.01 14.70 0.45
N ASP A 13 -5.87 14.19 0.00
CA ASP A 13 -5.66 12.76 -0.28
C ASP A 13 -4.27 12.32 0.20
N PHE A 14 -4.14 11.04 0.52
CA PHE A 14 -2.89 10.43 0.96
C PHE A 14 -2.03 9.99 -0.22
N ASN A 15 -0.74 10.30 -0.15
CA ASN A 15 0.22 9.73 -1.10
C ASN A 15 0.45 8.26 -0.78
N SER A 16 -0.03 7.36 -1.63
CA SER A 16 0.23 5.92 -1.53
C SER A 16 -0.29 5.31 -0.21
N LEU A 17 -1.57 5.53 0.11
CA LEU A 17 -2.23 5.11 1.36
C LEU A 17 -1.86 3.68 1.83
N TYR A 18 -2.17 2.64 1.04
CA TYR A 18 -1.91 1.25 1.47
C TYR A 18 -0.43 0.92 1.66
N PRO A 19 0.48 1.25 0.72
CA PRO A 19 1.91 1.08 0.95
C PRO A 19 2.43 1.80 2.21
N SER A 20 1.89 2.97 2.54
CA SER A 20 2.28 3.71 3.75
C SER A 20 1.82 3.00 5.02
N ILE A 21 0.57 2.52 5.08
CA ILE A 21 0.05 1.75 6.22
C ILE A 21 0.87 0.47 6.44
N ILE A 22 1.19 -0.24 5.35
CA ILE A 22 1.98 -1.48 5.42
C ILE A 22 3.39 -1.23 5.97
N GLN A 23 4.03 -0.13 5.56
CA GLN A 23 5.36 0.24 6.03
C GLN A 23 5.36 0.71 7.48
N GLU A 24 4.41 1.57 7.85
CA GLU A 24 4.32 2.17 9.20
C GLU A 24 4.10 1.10 10.27
N HIS A 25 3.22 0.13 10.00
CA HIS A 25 2.86 -0.92 10.94
C HIS A 25 3.65 -2.22 10.73
N ASN A 26 4.73 -2.19 9.94
CA ASN A 26 5.55 -3.35 9.59
C ASN A 26 4.71 -4.58 9.20
N ILE A 27 3.65 -4.41 8.40
CA ILE A 27 2.70 -5.47 8.05
C ILE A 27 3.36 -6.42 7.05
N CYS A 28 3.67 -7.64 7.47
CA CYS A 28 4.25 -8.68 6.64
C CYS A 28 3.80 -10.07 7.12
N PHE A 29 3.90 -11.06 6.24
CA PHE A 29 3.60 -12.45 6.59
C PHE A 29 4.45 -12.98 7.76
N THR A 30 5.63 -12.40 7.96
CA THR A 30 6.64 -12.81 8.95
C THR A 30 6.60 -11.99 10.25
N THR A 31 5.82 -10.90 10.29
CA THR A 31 5.82 -9.94 11.41
C THR A 31 4.45 -9.80 12.06
N VAL A 32 3.38 -10.26 11.38
CA VAL A 32 2.03 -10.33 11.95
C VAL A 32 1.84 -11.70 12.56
N ASP A 33 1.66 -11.73 13.88
CA ASP A 33 1.27 -12.94 14.59
C ASP A 33 -0.23 -13.17 14.41
N ARG A 34 -0.56 -14.33 13.84
CA ARG A 34 -1.91 -14.67 13.39
C ARG A 34 -2.47 -15.79 14.24
N PRO A 35 -3.72 -15.68 14.70
CA PRO A 35 -4.37 -16.75 15.43
C PRO A 35 -4.44 -18.02 14.56
N ASP A 36 -4.15 -19.17 15.17
CA ASP A 36 -4.25 -20.48 14.52
C ASP A 36 -5.68 -20.78 14.06
N GLU A 37 -5.86 -21.72 13.13
CA GLU A 37 -7.19 -22.09 12.57
C GLU A 37 -8.24 -22.38 13.65
N GLN A 38 -7.86 -23.01 14.76
CA GLN A 38 -8.75 -23.29 15.89
C GLN A 38 -9.19 -22.02 16.64
N GLN A 39 -8.33 -21.01 16.68
CA GLN A 39 -8.65 -19.71 17.27
C GLN A 39 -9.50 -18.87 16.32
N VAL A 40 -9.23 -18.94 15.01
CA VAL A 40 -10.07 -18.33 13.97
C VAL A 40 -11.48 -18.90 14.02
N ALA A 41 -11.64 -20.23 14.13
CA ALA A 41 -12.95 -20.89 14.21
C ALA A 41 -13.76 -20.48 15.46
N LYS A 42 -13.10 -19.97 16.51
CA LYS A 42 -13.75 -19.45 17.72
C LYS A 42 -14.14 -17.98 17.62
N CYS A 43 -13.65 -17.26 16.61
CA CYS A 43 -13.99 -15.86 16.39
C CYS A 43 -15.38 -15.77 15.73
N GLY A 44 -16.32 -15.07 16.38
CA GLY A 44 -17.66 -14.87 15.85
C GLY A 44 -17.75 -13.71 14.85
N SER A 45 -16.69 -12.90 14.73
CA SER A 45 -16.64 -11.72 13.87
C SER A 45 -15.21 -11.38 13.45
N GLU A 46 -15.09 -10.60 12.37
CA GLU A 46 -13.81 -10.05 11.89
C GLU A 46 -13.16 -9.11 12.92
N ALA A 47 -13.97 -8.38 13.71
CA ALA A 47 -13.48 -7.52 14.77
C ALA A 47 -12.76 -8.31 15.88
N GLU A 48 -13.30 -9.49 16.24
CA GLU A 48 -12.68 -10.38 17.22
C GLU A 48 -11.37 -10.98 16.69
N LEU A 49 -11.34 -11.33 15.40
CA LEU A 49 -10.14 -11.82 14.73
C LEU A 49 -9.04 -10.76 14.67
N MET A 50 -9.40 -9.51 14.33
CA MET A 50 -8.46 -8.38 14.35
C MET A 50 -7.93 -8.09 15.75
N ALA A 51 -8.77 -8.15 16.79
CA ALA A 51 -8.34 -7.95 18.17
C ALA A 51 -7.34 -9.02 18.66
N ARG A 52 -7.40 -10.23 18.09
CA ARG A 52 -6.46 -11.34 18.38
C ARG A 52 -5.22 -11.33 17.51
N THR A 53 -5.23 -10.59 16.41
CA THR A 53 -4.08 -10.45 15.51
C THR A 53 -3.11 -9.43 16.10
N GLN A 54 -1.87 -9.85 16.39
CA GLN A 54 -0.87 -8.95 16.98
C GLN A 54 0.09 -8.47 15.90
N LEU A 55 0.26 -7.16 15.83
CA LEU A 55 1.30 -6.54 15.02
C LEU A 55 2.62 -6.61 15.78
N ALA A 56 3.72 -6.73 15.04
CA ALA A 56 5.05 -6.60 15.63
C ALA A 56 5.15 -5.30 16.45
N ASP A 57 5.77 -5.39 17.62
CA ASP A 57 6.23 -4.19 18.30
C ASP A 57 7.30 -3.52 17.44
N GLY A 58 7.44 -2.19 17.54
CA GLY A 58 8.35 -1.41 16.69
C GLY A 58 9.84 -1.76 16.85
N THR A 59 10.17 -2.84 17.58
CA THR A 59 11.53 -3.36 17.75
C THR A 59 11.85 -4.52 16.82
N ALA A 60 10.84 -5.13 16.19
CA ALA A 60 11.04 -6.21 15.24
C ALA A 60 11.77 -5.76 13.97
N GLU A 61 12.55 -6.67 13.38
CA GLU A 61 13.14 -6.43 12.06
C GLU A 61 12.06 -6.17 11.00
N GLU A 62 12.40 -5.30 10.05
CA GLU A 62 11.48 -4.94 8.99
C GLU A 62 11.18 -6.14 8.08
N GLY A 63 9.89 -6.44 7.91
CA GLY A 63 9.44 -7.52 7.04
C GLY A 63 9.77 -7.29 5.56
N VAL A 64 9.81 -8.39 4.81
CA VAL A 64 10.14 -8.36 3.37
C VAL A 64 9.13 -7.52 2.57
N LEU A 65 7.84 -7.59 2.92
CA LEU A 65 6.79 -6.86 2.19
C LEU A 65 6.94 -5.33 2.30
N PRO A 66 7.07 -4.74 3.50
CA PRO A 66 7.42 -3.33 3.68
C PRO A 66 8.66 -2.88 2.87
N GLN A 67 9.74 -3.67 2.91
CA GLN A 67 10.97 -3.36 2.16
C GLN A 67 10.74 -3.30 0.65
N VAL A 68 10.03 -4.29 0.08
CA VAL A 68 9.73 -4.32 -1.36
C VAL A 68 8.84 -3.15 -1.77
N LEU A 69 7.81 -2.85 -0.97
CA LEU A 69 6.91 -1.73 -1.25
C LEU A 69 7.64 -0.38 -1.15
N ARG A 70 8.55 -0.21 -0.18
CA ARG A 70 9.39 1.00 -0.07
C ARG A 70 10.17 1.22 -1.36
N ARG A 71 10.87 0.20 -1.86
CA ARG A 71 11.65 0.29 -3.11
C ARG A 71 10.78 0.68 -4.31
N LEU A 72 9.55 0.16 -4.41
CA LEU A 72 8.62 0.54 -5.48
C LEU A 72 8.17 2.00 -5.37
N VAL A 73 7.86 2.46 -4.16
CA VAL A 73 7.43 3.84 -3.89
C VAL A 73 8.56 4.84 -4.15
N GLU A 74 9.78 4.52 -3.71
CA GLU A 74 10.98 5.32 -3.95
C GLU A 74 11.31 5.41 -5.45
N SER A 75 11.36 4.26 -6.13
CA SER A 75 11.56 4.22 -7.59
C SER A 75 10.52 5.06 -8.32
N ARG A 76 9.26 5.03 -7.87
CA ARG A 76 8.21 5.88 -8.45
C ARG A 76 8.44 7.36 -8.16
N ARG A 77 8.90 7.72 -6.97
CA ARG A 77 9.24 9.10 -6.59
C ARG A 77 10.34 9.64 -7.51
N ASP A 78 11.37 8.85 -7.77
CA ASP A 78 12.51 9.24 -8.61
C ASP A 78 12.07 9.43 -10.07
N VAL A 79 11.23 8.53 -10.60
CA VAL A 79 10.63 8.70 -11.94
C VAL A 79 9.77 9.97 -12.00
N LYS A 80 8.95 10.25 -10.98
CA LYS A 80 8.18 11.50 -10.90
C LYS A 80 9.06 12.74 -10.80
N ALA A 81 10.22 12.66 -10.16
CA ALA A 81 11.19 13.75 -10.13
C ALA A 81 11.76 14.00 -11.53
N ALA A 82 12.15 12.94 -12.24
CA ALA A 82 12.65 13.03 -13.62
C ALA A 82 11.61 13.63 -14.60
N ILE A 83 10.32 13.30 -14.42
CA ILE A 83 9.21 13.87 -15.21
C ILE A 83 9.17 15.40 -15.12
N LYS A 84 9.47 15.98 -13.94
CA LYS A 84 9.42 17.44 -13.74
C LYS A 84 10.49 18.20 -14.56
N SER A 85 11.62 17.55 -14.82
CA SER A 85 12.76 18.14 -15.55
C SER A 85 12.79 17.77 -17.03
N GLU A 86 12.05 16.74 -17.45
CA GLU A 86 12.06 16.25 -18.84
C GLU A 86 11.29 17.19 -19.78
N ARG A 87 11.84 17.44 -20.96
CA ARG A 87 11.29 18.34 -21.99
C ARG A 87 10.97 17.60 -23.29
N ASN A 88 11.63 16.48 -23.54
CA ASN A 88 11.37 15.68 -24.73
C ASN A 88 10.02 14.93 -24.60
N PRO A 89 9.06 15.14 -25.53
CA PRO A 89 7.72 14.54 -25.41
C PRO A 89 7.72 13.00 -25.40
N GLN A 90 8.55 12.35 -26.20
CA GLN A 90 8.60 10.87 -26.26
C GLN A 90 9.16 10.27 -24.96
N ARG A 91 10.21 10.88 -24.40
CA ARG A 91 10.79 10.46 -23.11
C ARG A 91 9.83 10.72 -21.96
N LEU A 92 9.16 11.88 -21.96
CA LEU A 92 8.13 12.20 -20.98
C LEU A 92 7.02 11.15 -20.96
N GLN A 93 6.54 10.73 -22.14
CA GLN A 93 5.53 9.67 -22.25
C GLN A 93 6.03 8.34 -21.68
N THR A 94 7.29 7.97 -21.92
CA THR A 94 7.89 6.75 -21.39
C THR A 94 7.99 6.80 -19.87
N LEU A 95 8.40 7.94 -19.29
CA LEU A 95 8.45 8.13 -17.84
C LEU A 95 7.04 8.07 -17.21
N GLU A 96 6.03 8.63 -17.89
CA GLU A 96 4.63 8.54 -17.46
C GLU A 96 4.12 7.09 -17.46
N ILE A 97 4.45 6.30 -18.47
CA ILE A 97 4.13 4.86 -18.49
C ILE A 97 4.82 4.17 -17.31
N ARG A 98 6.11 4.47 -17.07
CA ARG A 98 6.88 3.87 -15.99
C ARG A 98 6.32 4.19 -14.60
N GLN A 99 5.95 5.43 -14.31
CA GLN A 99 5.38 5.78 -13.00
C GLN A 99 4.00 5.14 -12.79
N LYS A 100 3.19 5.00 -13.86
CA LYS A 100 1.90 4.30 -13.80
C LYS A 100 2.08 2.81 -13.54
N ALA A 101 3.03 2.17 -14.21
CA ALA A 101 3.37 0.77 -13.98
C ALA A 101 3.78 0.54 -12.53
N LEU A 102 4.70 1.35 -12.00
CA LEU A 102 5.13 1.25 -10.59
C LEU A 102 3.97 1.45 -9.61
N LYS A 103 3.06 2.40 -9.87
CA LYS A 103 1.84 2.60 -9.07
C LYS A 103 0.96 1.34 -9.09
N LEU A 104 0.71 0.79 -10.28
CA LEU A 104 -0.14 -0.37 -10.44
C LEU A 104 0.46 -1.58 -9.72
N THR A 105 1.76 -1.85 -9.90
CA THR A 105 2.46 -2.94 -9.23
C THR A 105 2.35 -2.84 -7.71
N ALA A 106 2.61 -1.65 -7.13
CA ALA A 106 2.51 -1.46 -5.68
C ALA A 106 1.07 -1.68 -5.16
N ASN A 107 0.05 -1.21 -5.89
CA ASN A 107 -1.35 -1.43 -5.53
C ASN A 107 -1.78 -2.90 -5.68
N SER A 108 -1.32 -3.56 -6.75
CA SER A 108 -1.59 -4.97 -6.99
C SER A 108 -0.96 -5.87 -5.93
N MET A 109 0.21 -5.52 -5.38
CA MET A 109 0.84 -6.31 -4.32
C MET A 109 -0.07 -6.47 -3.11
N TYR A 110 -0.69 -5.40 -2.61
CA TYR A 110 -1.68 -5.50 -1.53
C TYR A 110 -2.95 -6.23 -2.00
N GLY A 111 -3.42 -5.97 -3.23
CA GLY A 111 -4.60 -6.66 -3.78
C GLY A 111 -4.45 -8.18 -3.84
N CYS A 112 -3.25 -8.67 -4.14
CA CYS A 112 -2.95 -10.11 -4.13
C CYS A 112 -3.00 -10.74 -2.73
N LEU A 113 -2.79 -9.97 -1.65
CA LEU A 113 -2.88 -10.48 -0.28
C LEU A 113 -4.31 -10.81 0.13
N GLY A 114 -5.28 -10.06 -0.40
CA GLY A 114 -6.70 -10.24 -0.11
C GLY A 114 -7.42 -11.22 -1.04
N PHE A 115 -6.75 -11.76 -2.06
CA PHE A 115 -7.37 -12.64 -3.05
C PHE A 115 -7.08 -14.11 -2.75
N GLN A 116 -8.11 -14.86 -2.35
CA GLN A 116 -7.99 -16.25 -1.93
C GLN A 116 -7.46 -17.19 -3.02
N ASN A 117 -7.75 -16.92 -4.30
CA ASN A 117 -7.28 -17.74 -5.43
C ASN A 117 -5.98 -17.19 -6.05
N SER A 118 -5.25 -16.33 -5.36
CA SER A 118 -3.98 -15.79 -5.86
C SER A 118 -2.85 -16.82 -5.84
N ARG A 119 -3.06 -17.98 -5.20
CA ARG A 119 -2.09 -19.07 -5.04
C ARG A 119 -2.77 -20.42 -5.08
#